data_AF-A0A0B1S2I6-F1
#
_entry.id   AF-A0A0B1S2I6-F1
#
_cell.length_a   1.000
_cell.length_b   1.000
_cell.length_c   1.000
_cell.angle_alpha   90.00
_cell.angle_beta   90.00
_cell.angle_gamma   90.00
#
_symmetry.space_group_name_H-M   'P 1'
#
loop_
_entity.id
_entity.type
_entity.pdbx_description
1 polymer ?
#
loop_
_entity_poly.entity_id
_entity_poly.type
_entity_poly.pdbx_seq_one_letter_code
_entity_poly.pdbx_strand_id
1 'polypeptide(L)'
;MFSIKLTILLWSFRQKDQAIYIENQTNPSRFAAALEPLVYLDEPWEMQIPINQRVNSRARVEFIKNCVFRHFNVLPQLQETVWKSIRNDLDRKARRTRTSARSTPTSAFRTSPKNLLDILSGDSDS
;
A
#
# COMPACT_ATOMS: atom_id res chain seq x y z
N MET A 1 20.65 5.07 -19.76
CA MET A 1 21.64 4.35 -18.93
C MET A 1 20.91 3.75 -17.72
N PHE A 2 20.19 2.64 -17.91
CA PHE A 2 19.41 1.99 -16.85
C PHE A 2 20.32 1.07 -16.02
N SER A 3 20.90 1.72 -15.03
CA SER A 3 21.62 1.29 -13.83
C SER A 3 21.76 -0.22 -13.56
N ILE A 4 23.02 -0.66 -13.52
CA ILE A 4 23.55 -1.91 -12.96
C ILE A 4 22.98 -2.22 -11.56
N LYS A 5 22.44 -1.22 -10.86
CA LYS A 5 21.72 -1.37 -9.58
C LYS A 5 20.47 -2.27 -9.68
N LEU A 6 19.75 -2.26 -10.80
CA LEU A 6 18.54 -3.10 -10.98
C LEU A 6 18.91 -4.58 -11.00
N THR A 7 20.04 -4.93 -11.64
CA THR A 7 20.51 -6.30 -11.81
C THR A 7 21.00 -6.93 -10.50
N ILE A 8 21.66 -6.13 -9.65
CA ILE A 8 22.12 -6.58 -8.32
C ILE A 8 20.94 -6.74 -7.36
N LEU A 9 19.97 -5.83 -7.40
CA LEU A 9 18.72 -5.95 -6.66
C LEU A 9 17.95 -7.21 -7.07
N LEU A 10 17.83 -7.50 -8.37
CA LEU A 10 17.15 -8.70 -8.90
C LEU A 10 17.76 -10.03 -8.40
N TRP A 11 19.08 -10.10 -8.21
CA TRP A 11 19.75 -11.31 -7.71
C TRP A 11 19.56 -11.54 -6.21
N SER A 12 19.62 -10.49 -5.39
CA SER A 12 19.40 -10.59 -3.94
C SER A 12 17.90 -10.80 -3.60
N PHE A 13 17.00 -10.37 -4.49
CA PHE A 13 15.56 -10.52 -4.31
C PHE A 13 15.06 -11.96 -4.41
N ARG A 14 15.77 -12.83 -5.14
CA ARG A 14 15.37 -14.21 -5.43
C ARG A 14 15.36 -15.15 -4.21
N GLN A 15 15.95 -14.73 -3.09
CA GLN A 15 15.81 -15.44 -1.81
C GLN A 15 14.67 -14.87 -0.96
N LYS A 16 14.42 -13.57 -1.06
CA LYS A 16 13.40 -12.88 -0.25
C LYS A 16 11.99 -13.10 -0.79
N ASP A 17 11.82 -13.22 -2.11
CA ASP A 17 10.52 -13.52 -2.72
C ASP A 17 10.00 -14.90 -2.28
N GLN A 18 10.87 -15.91 -2.17
CA GLN A 18 10.49 -17.24 -1.69
C GLN A 18 10.02 -17.23 -0.23
N ALA A 19 10.69 -16.47 0.64
CA ALA A 19 10.28 -16.36 2.04
C ALA A 19 8.90 -15.70 2.18
N ILE A 20 8.68 -14.59 1.47
CA ILE A 20 7.37 -13.90 1.46
C ILE A 20 6.30 -14.81 0.85
N TYR A 21 6.65 -15.59 -0.17
CA TYR A 21 5.73 -16.56 -0.74
C TYR A 21 5.28 -17.56 0.31
N ILE A 22 6.20 -18.17 1.07
CA ILE A 22 5.88 -19.14 2.13
C ILE A 22 4.88 -18.59 3.14
N GLU A 23 5.00 -17.32 3.51
CA GLU A 23 4.07 -16.68 4.46
C GLU A 23 2.70 -16.34 3.83
N ASN A 24 2.61 -16.22 2.50
CA ASN A 24 1.43 -15.69 1.79
C ASN A 24 0.89 -16.63 0.70
N GLN A 25 1.22 -17.93 0.74
CA GLN A 25 0.91 -18.91 -0.33
C GLN A 25 -0.58 -19.01 -0.67
N THR A 26 -1.47 -18.61 0.24
CA THR A 26 -2.92 -18.75 0.07
C THR A 26 -3.55 -17.60 -0.72
N ASN A 27 -2.88 -16.45 -0.82
CA ASN A 27 -3.49 -15.26 -1.41
C ASN A 27 -2.47 -14.43 -2.22
N PRO A 28 -2.62 -14.38 -3.56
CA PRO A 28 -1.70 -13.66 -4.43
C PRO A 28 -1.72 -12.15 -4.23
N SER A 29 -2.85 -11.56 -3.79
CA SER A 29 -2.92 -10.15 -3.42
C SER A 29 -2.11 -9.85 -2.16
N ARG A 30 -2.14 -10.73 -1.16
CA ARG A 30 -1.35 -10.57 0.07
C ARG A 30 0.15 -10.71 -0.23
N PHE A 31 0.51 -11.71 -1.04
CA PHE A 31 1.88 -11.88 -1.51
C PHE A 31 2.38 -10.62 -2.24
N ALA A 32 1.63 -10.11 -3.22
CA ALA A 32 2.00 -8.91 -3.96
C ALA A 32 2.14 -7.68 -3.04
N ALA A 33 1.23 -7.52 -2.07
CA ALA A 33 1.26 -6.42 -1.11
C ALA A 33 2.45 -6.47 -0.14
N ALA A 34 2.96 -7.67 0.17
CA ALA A 34 4.15 -7.89 0.99
C ALA A 34 5.45 -7.75 0.16
N LEU A 35 5.40 -8.11 -1.13
CA LEU A 35 6.51 -7.95 -2.06
C LEU A 35 6.78 -6.48 -2.39
N GLU A 36 5.72 -5.68 -2.57
CA GLU A 36 5.79 -4.29 -3.02
C GLU A 36 6.76 -3.42 -2.17
N PRO A 37 6.70 -3.37 -0.82
CA PRO A 37 7.65 -2.57 -0.02
C PRO A 37 9.12 -2.90 -0.25
N LEU A 38 9.44 -4.16 -0.56
CA LEU A 38 10.82 -4.56 -0.83
C LEU A 38 11.27 -4.09 -2.21
N VAL A 39 10.37 -4.10 -3.20
CA VAL A 39 10.66 -3.65 -4.58
C VAL A 39 10.86 -2.12 -4.65
N TYR A 40 10.18 -1.37 -3.77
CA TYR A 40 10.23 0.10 -3.71
C TYR A 40 11.01 0.60 -2.48
N LEU A 41 11.96 -0.17 -1.97
CA LEU A 41 12.74 0.21 -0.78
C LEU A 41 13.54 1.51 -1.00
N ASP A 42 13.99 1.72 -2.23
CA ASP A 42 14.72 2.92 -2.68
C ASP A 42 13.79 4.12 -2.95
N GLU A 43 12.57 3.88 -3.41
CA GLU A 43 11.61 4.92 -3.79
C GLU A 43 10.20 4.67 -3.19
N PRO A 44 10.06 4.74 -1.85
CA PRO A 44 8.83 4.36 -1.17
C PRO A 44 7.63 5.28 -1.46
N TRP A 45 7.88 6.53 -1.90
CA TRP A 45 6.82 7.47 -2.29
C TRP A 45 6.03 6.98 -3.51
N GLU A 46 6.64 6.19 -4.40
CA GLU A 46 5.95 5.66 -5.58
C GLU A 46 4.81 4.70 -5.20
N MET A 47 4.88 4.06 -4.03
CA MET A 47 3.80 3.21 -3.52
C MET A 47 2.51 4.00 -3.20
N GLN A 48 2.61 5.33 -3.04
CA GLN A 48 1.44 6.19 -2.83
C GLN A 48 0.70 6.50 -4.14
N ILE A 49 1.35 6.27 -5.28
CA ILE A 49 0.82 6.49 -6.61
C ILE A 49 0.04 5.22 -7.04
N PRO A 50 -1.18 5.33 -7.57
CA PRO A 50 -1.89 4.22 -8.19
C PRO A 50 -1.05 3.52 -9.26
N ILE A 51 -1.10 2.21 -9.37
CA ILE A 51 -0.25 1.39 -10.25
C ILE A 51 -0.36 1.83 -11.71
N ASN A 52 -1.56 2.17 -12.18
CA ASN A 52 -1.77 2.67 -13.55
C ASN A 52 -1.10 4.02 -13.82
N GLN A 53 -0.75 4.78 -12.79
CA GLN A 53 -0.09 6.08 -12.86
C GLN A 53 1.42 5.99 -12.58
N ARG A 54 1.96 4.81 -12.24
CA ARG A 54 3.40 4.58 -12.01
C ARG A 54 4.18 4.44 -13.33
N VAL A 55 4.23 5.52 -14.10
CA VAL A 55 4.94 5.55 -15.40
C VAL A 55 6.44 5.31 -15.28
N ASN A 56 7.08 5.81 -14.21
CA ASN A 56 8.52 5.70 -14.00
C ASN A 56 8.97 4.32 -13.48
N SER A 57 8.06 3.53 -12.92
CA SER A 57 8.35 2.23 -12.30
C SER A 57 7.61 1.05 -12.91
N ARG A 58 7.30 1.13 -14.20
CA ARG A 58 6.72 0.01 -14.98
C ARG A 58 7.51 -1.29 -14.81
N ALA A 59 8.84 -1.24 -14.85
CA ALA A 59 9.69 -2.42 -14.69
C ALA A 59 9.51 -3.10 -13.31
N ARG A 60 9.36 -2.30 -12.23
CA ARG A 60 9.07 -2.80 -10.88
C ARG A 60 7.70 -3.45 -10.79
N VAL A 61 6.70 -2.84 -11.43
CA VAL A 61 5.33 -3.41 -11.51
C VAL A 61 5.33 -4.74 -12.27
N GLU A 62 6.03 -4.82 -13.40
CA GLU A 62 6.17 -6.06 -14.18
C GLU A 62 6.90 -7.14 -13.39
N PHE A 63 7.92 -6.77 -12.62
CA PHE A 63 8.61 -7.70 -11.73
C PHE A 63 7.66 -8.33 -10.71
N ILE A 64 6.86 -7.52 -10.00
CA ILE A 64 5.86 -8.03 -9.03
C ILE A 64 4.87 -8.95 -9.73
N LYS A 65 4.36 -8.56 -10.90
CA LYS A 65 3.43 -9.37 -11.71
C LYS A 65 4.04 -10.73 -12.07
N ASN A 66 5.29 -10.76 -12.51
CA ASN A 66 6.00 -11.98 -12.87
C ASN A 66 6.25 -12.89 -11.67
N CYS A 67 6.59 -12.33 -10.50
CA CYS A 67 6.73 -13.09 -9.26
C CYS A 67 5.41 -13.76 -8.86
N VAL A 68 4.29 -13.04 -8.91
CA VAL A 68 2.96 -13.61 -8.61
C VAL A 68 2.67 -14.79 -9.54
N PHE A 69 2.80 -14.60 -10.85
CA PHE A 69 2.43 -15.64 -11.82
C PHE A 69 3.31 -16.88 -11.70
N ARG A 70 4.59 -16.70 -11.42
CA ARG A 70 5.53 -17.78 -11.19
C ARG A 70 5.18 -18.58 -9.93
N HIS A 71 4.97 -17.92 -8.80
CA HIS A 71 4.77 -18.60 -7.51
C HIS A 71 3.39 -19.27 -7.41
N PHE A 72 2.36 -18.67 -8.01
CA PHE A 72 0.99 -19.20 -7.98
C PHE A 72 0.65 -20.03 -9.21
N ASN A 73 1.60 -20.32 -10.10
CA ASN A 73 1.41 -21.07 -11.35
C ASN A 73 0.18 -20.62 -12.14
N VAL A 74 0.01 -19.30 -12.30
CA VAL A 74 -1.19 -18.71 -12.91
C VAL A 74 -1.17 -18.98 -14.42
N LEU A 75 -2.18 -19.73 -14.90
CA LEU A 75 -2.37 -20.02 -16.31
C LEU A 75 -2.50 -18.73 -17.13
N PRO A 76 -1.91 -18.65 -18.35
CA PRO A 76 -1.93 -17.44 -19.19
C PRO A 76 -3.32 -16.84 -19.38
N GLN A 77 -4.35 -17.67 -19.58
CA GLN A 77 -5.74 -17.22 -19.72
C GLN A 77 -6.34 -16.53 -18.48
N LEU A 78 -5.79 -16.78 -17.29
CA LEU A 78 -6.27 -16.22 -16.02
C LEU A 78 -5.39 -15.05 -15.53
N GLN A 79 -4.22 -14.85 -16.14
CA GLN A 79 -3.24 -13.85 -15.70
C GLN A 79 -3.81 -12.44 -15.66
N GLU A 80 -4.59 -12.04 -16.67
CA GLU A 80 -5.19 -10.72 -16.70
C GLU A 80 -6.20 -10.52 -15.57
N THR A 81 -7.08 -11.49 -15.37
CA THR A 81 -8.11 -11.47 -14.30
C THR A 81 -7.47 -11.42 -12.92
N VAL A 82 -6.49 -12.29 -12.66
CA VAL A 82 -5.75 -12.32 -11.40
C VAL A 82 -5.02 -11.00 -11.16
N TRP A 83 -4.31 -10.50 -12.18
CA TRP A 83 -3.58 -9.24 -12.07
C TRP A 83 -4.50 -8.03 -11.87
N LYS A 84 -5.69 -8.01 -12.49
CA LYS A 84 -6.69 -6.97 -12.28
C LYS A 84 -7.16 -6.92 -10.83
N SER A 85 -7.40 -8.08 -10.22
CA SER A 85 -7.77 -8.19 -8.80
C SER A 85 -6.67 -7.62 -7.89
N ILE A 86 -5.44 -8.11 -8.08
CA ILE A 86 -4.26 -7.67 -7.30
C ILE A 86 -4.03 -6.18 -7.45
N ARG A 87 -4.13 -5.65 -8.67
CA ARG A 87 -3.98 -4.21 -8.93
C ARG A 87 -4.99 -3.38 -8.16
N ASN A 88 -6.26 -3.79 -8.14
CA ASN A 88 -7.29 -3.08 -7.38
C ASN A 88 -6.99 -3.04 -5.87
N ASP A 89 -6.41 -4.12 -5.33
CA ASP A 89 -6.00 -4.19 -3.93
C ASP A 89 -4.80 -3.28 -3.63
N LEU A 90 -3.80 -3.27 -4.52
CA LEU A 90 -2.64 -2.38 -4.39
C LEU A 90 -3.03 -0.91 -4.57
N ASP A 91 -3.94 -0.57 -5.48
CA ASP A 91 -4.47 0.79 -5.63
C ASP A 91 -5.32 1.20 -4.42
N ARG A 92 -6.06 0.28 -3.81
CA ARG A 92 -6.76 0.52 -2.54
C ARG A 92 -5.76 0.81 -1.41
N LYS A 93 -4.65 0.08 -1.35
CA LYS A 93 -3.56 0.31 -0.39
C LYS A 93 -2.91 1.67 -0.60
N ALA A 94 -2.53 2.02 -1.84
CA ALA A 94 -1.97 3.33 -2.19
C ALA A 94 -2.89 4.49 -1.75
N ARG A 95 -4.21 4.37 -1.99
CA ARG A 95 -5.20 5.36 -1.52
C ARG A 95 -5.20 5.50 0.00
N ARG A 96 -5.21 4.38 0.74
CA ARG A 96 -5.18 4.39 2.21
C ARG A 96 -3.92 5.09 2.73
N THR A 97 -2.76 4.78 2.16
CA THR A 97 -1.49 5.41 2.55
C THR A 97 -1.55 6.93 2.37
N ARG A 98 -2.08 7.43 1.25
CA ARG A 98 -2.27 8.87 1.04
C ARG A 98 -3.24 9.51 2.04
N THR A 99 -4.37 8.87 2.31
CA THR A 99 -5.34 9.39 3.27
C THR A 99 -4.75 9.44 4.67
N SER A 100 -4.06 8.38 5.12
CA SER A 100 -3.40 8.36 6.42
C SER A 100 -2.29 9.40 6.55
N ALA A 101 -1.53 9.66 5.48
CA ALA A 101 -0.53 10.72 5.46
C ALA A 101 -1.15 12.14 5.51
N ARG A 102 -2.36 12.31 4.97
CA ARG A 102 -3.13 13.56 5.03
C ARG A 102 -3.82 13.76 6.39
N SER A 103 -4.13 12.68 7.08
CA SER A 103 -4.77 12.68 8.41
C SER A 103 -3.76 12.85 9.56
N THR A 104 -2.74 13.70 9.41
CA THR A 104 -2.09 14.28 10.59
C THR A 104 -3.18 15.00 11.38
N PRO A 105 -3.31 14.72 12.69
CA PRO A 105 -4.46 15.16 13.46
C PRO A 105 -4.43 16.68 13.58
N THR A 106 -5.19 17.38 12.75
CA THR A 106 -5.77 18.64 13.20
C THR A 106 -6.69 18.22 14.33
N SER A 107 -6.22 18.46 15.56
CA SER A 107 -7.00 18.44 16.79
C SER A 107 -8.47 18.62 16.47
N ALA A 108 -9.22 17.52 16.47
CA ALA A 108 -10.67 17.61 16.51
C ALA A 108 -10.97 18.02 17.95
N PHE A 109 -10.82 19.32 18.20
CA PHE A 109 -11.31 20.04 19.34
C PHE A 109 -12.79 19.69 19.49
N ARG A 110 -13.06 18.65 20.26
CA ARG A 110 -14.40 18.30 20.72
C ARG A 110 -14.76 19.30 21.81
N THR A 111 -15.10 20.53 21.44
CA THR A 111 -16.00 21.30 22.29
C THR A 111 -17.41 21.03 21.83
N SER A 112 -18.09 20.17 22.57
CA SER A 112 -19.50 20.47 22.82
C SER A 112 -19.49 21.76 23.65
N PRO A 113 -20.01 22.90 23.17
CA PRO A 113 -20.16 24.06 24.03
C PRO A 113 -21.22 23.68 25.06
N LYS A 114 -20.82 23.54 26.33
CA LYS A 114 -21.79 23.66 27.41
C LYS A 114 -22.41 25.06 27.25
N ASN A 115 -23.73 25.13 27.13
CA ASN A 115 -24.44 26.41 27.03
C ASN A 115 -24.03 27.28 28.22
N LEU A 116 -23.49 28.46 27.93
CA LEU A 116 -22.96 29.40 28.92
C LEU A 116 -24.03 29.88 29.92
N LEU A 117 -25.31 29.70 29.57
CA LEU A 117 -26.45 29.94 30.46
C LEU A 117 -26.48 29.02 31.69
N ASP A 118 -26.01 27.77 31.59
CA ASP A 118 -26.05 26.83 32.74
C ASP A 118 -25.01 27.17 33.82
N ILE A 119 -24.00 27.97 33.49
CA ILE A 119 -22.92 28.35 34.42
C ILE A 119 -23.27 29.63 35.21
N LEU A 120 -24.15 30.47 34.67
CA LEU A 120 -24.51 31.76 35.28
C LEU A 120 -25.86 31.76 36.02
N SER A 121 -26.64 30.67 35.96
CA SER A 121 -28.01 30.63 36.49
C SER A 121 -28.20 29.79 37.75
N GLY A 122 -27.19 29.64 38.62
CA GLY A 122 -27.31 28.72 39.75
C GLY A 122 -26.64 29.10 41.06
N ASP A 123 -26.47 30.39 41.36
CA ASP A 123 -26.27 30.87 42.73
C ASP A 123 -27.04 32.18 42.91
N SER A 124 -28.25 32.07 43.46
CA SER A 124 -28.98 33.13 44.16
C SER A 124 -30.25 32.52 44.75
N ASP A 125 -30.19 32.07 46.00
CA ASP A 125 -30.82 32.76 47.14
C ASP A 125 -31.20 31.82 48.30
N SER A 126 -30.81 32.30 49.49
CA SER A 126 -31.29 32.01 50.86
C SER A 126 -30.76 30.78 51.60
#